data_AF-A0AAD9DKF9-F1
#
_entry.id   AF-A0AAD9DKF9-F1
#
_cell.length_a   1.000
_cell.length_b   1.000
_cell.length_c   1.000
_cell.angle_alpha   90.00
_cell.angle_beta   90.00
_cell.angle_gamma   90.00
#
_symmetry.space_group_name_H-M   'P 1'
#
loop_
_entity.id
_entity.type
_entity.pdbx_description
1 polymer ?
#
loop_
_entity_poly.entity_id
_entity_poly.type
_entity_poly.pdbx_seq_one_letter_code
_entity_poly.pdbx_strand_id
1 'polypeptide(L)'
;MYEGVIEHYMCVKDKSGQQLQDKKEILSRWREHFDEISNISHLPILEGLPCSGPLPQIVTEEVTTDIVSMKNQSITIPIFKNKGDPVACSNYRPICLLSHIMKIFERVLDQCLQDIVQISGQPVQLCERLWNN
;
A
#
# COMPACT_ATOMS: atom_id res chain seq x y z
N MET A 1 -2.58 -9.62 11.36
CA MET A 1 -3.53 -10.31 12.25
C MET A 1 -4.91 -9.67 12.01
N TYR A 2 -5.79 -10.37 11.30
CA TYR A 2 -6.99 -9.78 10.65
C TYR A 2 -8.30 -10.01 11.43
N GLU A 3 -8.22 -10.59 12.63
CA GLU A 3 -9.36 -11.26 13.23
C GLU A 3 -10.42 -10.34 13.84
N GLY A 4 -10.06 -9.12 14.26
CA GLY A 4 -10.99 -8.21 14.95
C GLY A 4 -11.65 -7.13 14.09
N VAL A 5 -11.21 -6.93 12.84
CA VAL A 5 -11.72 -5.82 11.99
C VAL A 5 -12.63 -6.33 10.87
N ILE A 6 -12.58 -7.63 10.55
CA ILE A 6 -13.27 -8.20 9.38
C ILE A 6 -14.65 -8.79 9.72
N GLU A 7 -15.07 -8.78 11.00
CA GLU A 7 -16.39 -9.33 11.40
C GLU A 7 -17.59 -8.63 10.74
N HIS A 8 -17.44 -7.40 10.21
CA HIS A 8 -18.50 -6.69 9.50
C HIS A 8 -18.54 -6.95 7.98
N TYR A 9 -17.58 -7.70 7.42
CA TYR A 9 -17.36 -7.85 5.97
C TYR A 9 -17.51 -9.31 5.51
N MET A 10 -18.54 -9.99 6.03
CA MET A 10 -18.77 -11.45 5.99
C MET A 10 -19.14 -12.02 4.60
N CYS A 11 -19.00 -11.25 3.52
CA CYS A 11 -19.47 -11.66 2.20
C CYS A 11 -18.70 -10.93 1.10
N VAL A 12 -17.89 -11.67 0.33
CA VAL A 12 -17.16 -11.14 -0.83
C VAL A 12 -17.28 -12.11 -1.99
N LYS A 13 -17.29 -11.61 -3.23
CA LYS A 13 -17.23 -12.46 -4.44
C LYS A 13 -15.81 -12.88 -4.75
N ASP A 14 -15.63 -14.13 -5.14
CA ASP A 14 -14.41 -14.62 -5.75
C ASP A 14 -14.18 -13.99 -7.15
N LYS A 15 -13.16 -14.43 -7.87
CA LYS A 15 -12.86 -13.94 -9.23
C LYS A 15 -13.86 -14.43 -10.28
N SER A 16 -14.57 -15.52 -10.01
CA SER A 16 -15.60 -16.11 -10.86
C SER A 16 -16.99 -15.48 -10.65
N GLY A 17 -17.14 -14.62 -9.64
CA GLY A 17 -18.39 -13.99 -9.26
C GLY A 17 -19.23 -14.79 -8.25
N GLN A 18 -18.71 -15.90 -7.73
CA GLN A 18 -19.34 -16.71 -6.69
C GLN A 18 -19.13 -16.05 -5.32
N GLN A 19 -20.18 -16.03 -4.51
CA GLN A 19 -20.14 -15.48 -3.17
C GLN A 19 -19.44 -16.43 -2.19
N LEU A 20 -18.44 -15.92 -1.48
CA LEU A 20 -17.72 -16.62 -0.43
C LEU A 20 -18.39 -16.39 0.93
N GLN A 21 -18.45 -17.45 1.74
CA GLN A 21 -19.00 -17.41 3.10
C GLN A 21 -18.00 -17.90 4.15
N ASP A 22 -16.99 -18.68 3.75
CA ASP A 22 -15.96 -19.13 4.67
C ASP A 22 -15.01 -17.98 5.03
N LYS A 23 -14.74 -17.80 6.33
CA LYS A 23 -13.91 -16.71 6.85
C LYS A 23 -12.50 -16.74 6.26
N LYS A 24 -11.90 -17.91 6.07
CA LYS A 24 -10.53 -18.02 5.52
C LYS A 24 -10.52 -17.65 4.05
N GLU A 25 -11.52 -18.09 3.29
CA GLU A 25 -11.66 -17.73 1.87
C GLU A 25 -11.89 -16.24 1.68
N ILE A 26 -12.76 -15.62 2.49
CA ILE A 26 -13.00 -14.17 2.50
C ILE A 26 -11.69 -13.42 2.79
N LEU A 27 -10.94 -13.84 3.81
CA LEU A 27 -9.64 -13.24 4.17
C LEU A 27 -8.60 -13.39 3.05
N SER A 28 -8.53 -14.57 2.41
CA SER A 28 -7.65 -14.80 1.27
C SER A 28 -8.01 -13.88 0.10
N ARG A 29 -9.31 -13.78 -0.20
CA ARG A 29 -9.81 -12.96 -1.29
C ARG A 29 -9.52 -11.47 -1.10
N TRP A 30 -9.62 -10.97 0.14
CA TRP A 30 -9.21 -9.61 0.50
C TRP A 30 -7.71 -9.39 0.33
N ARG A 31 -6.89 -10.34 0.81
CA ARG A 31 -5.44 -10.28 0.66
C ARG A 31 -5.03 -10.20 -0.81
N GLU A 32 -5.53 -11.12 -1.63
CA GLU A 32 -5.26 -11.14 -3.08
C GLU A 32 -5.62 -9.82 -3.74
N HIS A 33 -6.82 -9.30 -3.45
CA HIS A 33 -7.28 -8.04 -4.03
C HIS A 33 -6.35 -6.87 -3.68
N PHE A 34 -5.92 -6.78 -2.42
CA PHE A 34 -5.07 -5.69 -1.98
C PHE A 34 -3.63 -5.83 -2.44
N ASP A 35 -3.10 -7.05 -2.52
CA ASP A 35 -1.78 -7.28 -3.11
C ASP A 35 -1.79 -6.87 -4.59
N GLU A 36 -2.83 -7.20 -5.36
CA GLU A 36 -3.00 -6.77 -6.76
C GLU A 36 -3.00 -5.23 -6.92
N ILE A 37 -3.67 -4.50 -6.02
CA ILE A 37 -3.71 -3.02 -6.07
C ILE A 37 -2.40 -2.40 -5.58
N SER A 38 -1.73 -3.00 -4.60
CA SER A 38 -0.46 -2.48 -4.06
C SER A 38 0.72 -2.66 -5.02
N ASN A 39 0.60 -3.60 -5.97
CA ASN A 39 1.62 -3.91 -6.97
C ASN A 39 1.38 -3.17 -8.29
N ILE A 40 0.76 -1.98 -8.27
CA ILE A 40 0.83 -1.10 -9.44
C ILE A 40 2.29 -0.67 -9.52
N SER A 41 3.05 -1.40 -10.34
CA SER A 41 4.36 -0.96 -10.81
C SER A 41 4.17 0.46 -11.29
N HIS A 42 4.74 1.42 -10.56
CA HIS A 42 4.94 2.74 -11.11
C HIS A 42 5.57 2.52 -12.49
N LEU A 43 5.02 3.19 -13.51
CA LEU A 43 5.59 3.26 -14.86
C LEU A 43 7.12 3.25 -14.75
N PRO A 44 7.84 2.54 -15.64
CA PRO A 44 9.30 2.42 -15.54
C PRO A 44 9.85 3.79 -15.18
N ILE A 45 10.38 3.89 -13.96
CA ILE A 45 10.90 5.14 -13.43
C ILE A 45 11.82 5.63 -14.52
N LEU A 46 11.46 6.74 -15.17
CA LEU A 46 12.26 7.34 -16.23
C LEU A 46 13.65 7.44 -15.63
N GLU A 47 14.60 6.64 -16.15
CA GLU A 47 15.89 6.41 -15.48
C GLU A 47 16.42 7.76 -14.99
N GLY A 48 16.37 7.95 -13.67
CA GLY A 48 16.78 9.20 -13.07
C GLY A 48 18.24 9.42 -13.43
N LEU A 49 18.60 10.67 -13.73
CA LEU A 49 20.00 11.05 -13.88
C LEU A 49 20.82 10.42 -12.74
N PRO A 50 21.99 9.81 -13.04
CA PRO A 50 22.81 9.16 -12.03
C PRO A 50 23.06 10.15 -10.89
N CYS A 51 22.71 9.75 -9.67
CA CYS A 51 22.91 10.56 -8.47
C CYS A 51 24.40 10.94 -8.41
N SER A 52 24.72 12.22 -8.57
CA SER A 52 26.10 12.70 -8.51
C SER A 52 26.50 12.88 -7.05
N GLY A 53 27.01 11.81 -6.45
CA GLY A 53 27.53 11.82 -5.07
C GLY A 53 27.71 10.41 -4.52
N PRO A 54 28.55 10.22 -3.49
CA PRO A 54 28.62 8.95 -2.77
C PRO A 54 27.26 8.70 -2.10
N LEU A 55 26.48 7.77 -2.65
CA LEU A 55 25.32 7.22 -1.96
C LEU A 55 25.80 6.63 -0.63
N PRO A 56 25.26 7.03 0.52
CA PRO A 56 25.44 6.26 1.74
C PRO A 56 25.04 4.82 1.43
N GLN A 57 25.89 3.84 1.75
CA GLN A 57 25.56 2.44 1.59
C GLN A 57 24.45 2.10 2.58
N ILE A 58 23.21 2.37 2.21
CA ILE A 58 22.03 1.88 2.91
C ILE A 58 22.06 0.37 2.69
N VAL A 59 22.30 -0.39 3.76
CA VAL A 59 22.32 -1.85 3.71
C VAL A 59 20.94 -2.32 3.27
N THR A 60 20.84 -2.76 2.02
CA THR A 60 19.56 -3.07 1.37
C THR A 60 18.84 -4.24 2.04
N GLU A 61 19.56 -5.13 2.70
CA GLU A 61 19.00 -6.32 3.37
C GLU A 61 18.27 -6.00 4.68
N GLU A 62 18.86 -5.15 5.53
CA GLU A 62 18.22 -4.73 6.78
C GLU A 62 16.96 -3.91 6.50
N VAL A 63 17.08 -2.94 5.58
CA VAL A 63 15.95 -2.08 5.21
C VAL A 63 14.82 -2.88 4.55
N THR A 64 15.13 -3.85 3.69
CA THR A 64 14.08 -4.69 3.09
C THR A 64 13.41 -5.58 4.13
N THR A 65 14.17 -6.15 5.05
CA THR A 65 13.63 -6.97 6.14
C THR A 65 12.71 -6.15 7.04
N ASP A 66 13.13 -4.94 7.40
CA ASP A 66 12.33 -4.01 8.18
C ASP A 66 11.05 -3.66 7.43
N ILE A 67 11.12 -3.21 6.18
CA ILE A 67 9.92 -2.88 5.37
C ILE A 67 8.95 -4.06 5.27
N VAL A 68 9.44 -5.29 5.13
CA VAL A 68 8.59 -6.49 5.10
C VAL A 68 7.94 -6.74 6.47
N SER A 69 8.72 -6.63 7.55
CA SER A 69 8.22 -6.74 8.93
C SER A 69 7.14 -5.70 9.21
N MET A 70 7.37 -4.47 8.76
CA MET A 70 6.47 -3.33 8.82
C MET A 70 5.11 -3.62 8.16
N LYS A 71 5.13 -4.13 6.91
CA LYS A 71 3.91 -4.54 6.19
C LYS A 71 3.13 -5.60 6.97
N ASN A 72 3.83 -6.59 7.53
CA ASN A 72 3.23 -7.71 8.25
C ASN A 72 2.60 -7.32 9.60
N GLN A 73 3.05 -6.22 10.21
CA GLN A 73 2.52 -5.68 11.46
C GLN A 73 1.35 -4.72 11.26
N SER A 74 1.06 -4.31 10.02
CA SER A 74 -0.06 -3.43 9.71
C SER A 74 -1.42 -4.13 9.79
N ILE A 75 -2.47 -3.34 10.03
CA ILE A 75 -3.86 -3.80 9.97
C ILE A 75 -4.50 -3.20 8.71
N THR A 76 -4.89 -4.04 7.76
CA THR A 76 -5.60 -3.57 6.55
C THR A 76 -7.11 -3.61 6.74
N ILE A 77 -7.77 -2.50 6.48
CA ILE A 77 -9.22 -2.32 6.62
C ILE A 77 -9.83 -2.04 5.24
N PRO A 78 -10.82 -2.81 4.78
CA PRO A 78 -11.61 -2.47 3.61
C PRO A 78 -12.60 -1.33 3.92
N ILE A 79 -12.52 -0.21 3.20
CA ILE A 79 -13.49 0.89 3.29
C ILE A 79 -14.37 0.92 2.06
N PHE A 80 -15.68 0.75 2.23
CA PHE A 80 -16.63 0.76 1.12
C PHE A 80 -16.67 2.16 0.49
N LYS A 81 -16.63 2.22 -0.85
CA LYS A 81 -16.70 3.46 -1.63
C LYS A 81 -18.10 4.09 -1.65
N ASN A 82 -19.06 3.54 -0.90
CA ASN A 82 -20.48 3.93 -0.90
C ASN A 82 -21.12 3.89 -2.30
N LYS A 83 -20.61 3.02 -3.19
CA LYS A 83 -21.08 2.87 -4.57
C LYS A 83 -20.87 1.44 -5.07
N GLY A 84 -21.85 0.92 -5.82
CA GLY A 84 -21.79 -0.41 -6.43
C GLY A 84 -22.27 -1.52 -5.50
N ASP A 85 -22.01 -2.76 -5.90
CA ASP A 85 -22.33 -3.97 -5.12
C ASP A 85 -21.43 -4.08 -3.88
N PRO A 86 -21.98 -4.12 -2.65
CA PRO A 86 -21.22 -4.30 -1.41
C PRO A 86 -20.46 -5.62 -1.31
N VAL A 87 -20.81 -6.62 -2.12
CA VAL A 87 -20.13 -7.92 -2.15
C VAL A 87 -18.92 -7.93 -3.09
N ALA A 88 -18.82 -6.94 -3.97
CA ALA A 88 -17.68 -6.82 -4.89
C ALA A 88 -16.50 -6.09 -4.21
N CYS A 89 -15.36 -6.77 -4.09
CA CYS A 89 -14.17 -6.24 -3.40
C CYS A 89 -13.63 -4.95 -4.06
N SER A 90 -13.78 -4.79 -5.37
CA SER A 90 -13.33 -3.60 -6.13
C SER A 90 -14.01 -2.30 -5.70
N ASN A 91 -15.17 -2.40 -5.05
CA ASN A 91 -15.91 -1.26 -4.50
C ASN A 91 -15.38 -0.83 -3.12
N TYR A 92 -14.25 -1.37 -2.67
CA TYR A 92 -13.61 -0.99 -1.43
C TYR A 92 -12.24 -0.37 -1.71
N ARG A 93 -11.76 0.43 -0.76
CA ARG A 93 -10.40 0.97 -0.71
C ARG A 93 -9.70 0.36 0.51
N PRO A 94 -8.51 -0.25 0.35
CA PRO A 94 -7.72 -0.64 1.50
C PRO A 94 -7.21 0.60 2.23
N ILE A 95 -7.32 0.59 3.56
CA ILE A 95 -6.56 1.48 4.43
C ILE A 95 -5.68 0.61 5.33
N CYS A 96 -4.37 0.81 5.26
CA CYS A 96 -3.42 0.17 6.16
C CYS A 96 -3.20 1.06 7.38
N LEU A 97 -3.62 0.56 8.55
CA LEU A 97 -3.31 1.18 9.83
C LEU A 97 -1.95 0.67 10.30
N LEU A 98 -0.98 1.58 10.28
CA LEU A 98 0.38 1.35 10.74
C LEU A 98 0.52 1.71 12.22
N SER A 99 1.55 1.14 12.87
CA SER A 99 1.92 1.51 14.23
C SER A 99 2.33 2.99 14.33
N HIS A 100 2.29 3.57 15.53
CA HIS A 100 2.73 4.96 15.73
C HIS A 100 4.18 5.18 15.31
N ILE A 101 5.05 4.20 15.63
CA ILE A 101 6.47 4.23 15.26
C ILE A 101 6.61 4.27 13.73
N MET A 102 5.81 3.47 13.01
CA MET A 102 5.82 3.45 11.56
C MET A 102 5.50 4.78 10.93
N LYS A 103 4.42 5.41 11.41
CA LYS A 103 3.96 6.69 10.86
C LYS A 103 5.00 7.78 11.05
N ILE A 104 5.78 7.71 12.13
CA ILE A 104 6.91 8.61 12.35
C ILE A 104 8.03 8.28 11.36
N PHE A 105 8.36 7.00 11.20
CA PHE A 105 9.41 6.56 10.28
C PHE A 105 9.11 6.93 8.82
N GLU A 106 7.88 6.73 8.35
CA GLU A 106 7.43 7.16 7.01
C GLU A 106 7.62 8.66 6.78
N ARG A 107 7.33 9.49 7.79
CA ARG A 107 7.55 10.94 7.69
C ARG A 107 9.02 11.31 7.57
N VAL A 108 9.88 10.62 8.32
CA VAL A 108 11.34 10.82 8.23
C VAL A 108 11.85 10.38 6.86
N LEU A 109 11.43 9.21 6.38
CA LEU A 109 11.78 8.72 5.05
C LEU A 109 11.32 9.65 3.94
N ASP A 110 10.06 10.12 3.99
CA ASP A 110 9.51 11.04 3.00
C ASP A 110 10.32 12.34 2.96
N GLN A 111 10.68 12.91 4.12
CA GLN A 111 11.55 14.09 4.17
C GLN A 111 12.93 13.82 3.56
N CYS A 112 13.57 12.70 3.91
CA CYS A 112 14.87 12.33 3.33
C CYS A 112 14.79 12.13 1.81
N LEU A 113 13.72 11.52 1.30
CA LEU A 113 13.49 11.34 -0.13
C LEU A 113 13.26 12.67 -0.83
N GLN A 114 12.48 13.57 -0.24
CA GLN A 114 12.27 14.91 -0.78
C GLN A 114 13.58 15.70 -0.87
N ASP A 115 14.45 15.61 0.15
CA ASP A 115 15.75 16.28 0.13
C ASP A 115 16.64 15.73 -1.01
N ILE A 116 16.68 14.40 -1.19
CA ILE A 116 17.43 13.75 -2.29
C ILE A 116 16.88 14.17 -3.66
N VAL A 117 15.56 14.16 -3.83
CA VAL A 117 14.91 14.51 -5.10
C VAL A 117 15.10 16.00 -5.42
N GLN A 118 15.04 16.89 -4.43
CA GLN A 118 15.26 18.32 -4.64
C GLN A 118 16.71 18.63 -5.07
N ILE A 119 17.70 17.86 -4.60
CA ILE A 119 19.09 17.95 -5.07
C ILE A 119 19.22 17.65 -6.57
N SER A 120 18.31 16.83 -7.14
CA SER A 120 18.30 16.48 -8.57
C SER A 120 17.62 17.51 -9.50
N GLY A 121 17.05 18.59 -8.94
CA GLY A 121 16.58 19.75 -9.71
C GLY A 121 15.30 19.56 -10.54
N GLN A 122 14.54 18.47 -10.36
CA GLN A 122 13.24 18.30 -11.02
C GLN A 122 12.07 18.37 -10.03
N PRO A 123 11.12 19.31 -10.18
CA PRO A 123 9.94 19.34 -9.34
C PRO A 123 9.01 18.19 -9.72
N VAL A 124 8.88 17.21 -8.82
CA VAL A 124 7.95 16.09 -9.01
C VAL A 124 6.53 16.57 -8.69
N GLN A 125 5.77 16.92 -9.73
CA GLN A 125 4.32 17.13 -9.60
C GLN A 125 3.61 15.77 -9.48
N LEU A 126 3.69 15.09 -8.32
CA LEU A 126 3.06 13.77 -8.16
C LEU A 126 1.78 13.72 -7.31
N CYS A 127 1.39 14.78 -6.59
CA CYS A 127 0.29 14.63 -5.62
C CYS A 127 -1.10 15.16 -6.03
N GLU A 128 -1.24 15.99 -7.08
CA GLU A 128 -2.57 16.59 -7.37
C GLU A 128 -3.51 15.74 -8.24
N ARG A 129 -3.01 14.71 -8.93
CA ARG A 129 -3.83 13.90 -9.86
C ARG A 129 -4.51 12.67 -9.25
N LEU A 130 -4.08 12.20 -8.07
CA LEU A 130 -4.60 10.96 -7.48
C LEU A 130 -5.70 11.17 -6.42
N TRP A 131 -5.92 12.40 -5.94
CA TRP A 131 -6.97 12.70 -4.96
C TRP A 131 -8.28 13.22 -5.59
N ASN A 132 -8.25 13.65 -6.85
CA ASN A 132 -9.37 14.33 -7.52
C ASN A 132 -10.20 13.43 -8.50
N ASN A 133 -10.15 12.10 -8.36
CA ASN A 133 -11.01 11.17 -9.13
C ASN A 133 -11.66 10.08 -8.26
#